data_AF-A0A728BTT6-F1
#
_entry.id   AF-A0A728BTT6-F1
#
_cell.length_a   1.000
_cell.length_b   1.000
_cell.length_c   1.000
_cell.angle_alpha   90.00
_cell.angle_beta   90.00
_cell.angle_gamma   90.00
#
_symmetry.space_group_name_H-M   'P 1'
#
loop_
_entity.id
_entity.type
_entity.pdbx_description
1 polymer ?
#
loop_
_entity_poly.entity_id
_entity_poly.type
_entity_poly.pdbx_seq_one_letter_code
_entity_poly.pdbx_strand_id
1 'polypeptide(L)'
;MLSTSTFLALAMQCAASVHPDTTHEVARVESGFNPYAIAEIIPKVKRKPGDKGVVSYFPESKEAALKIVKNIELRNHRYSVGLMQITSTNFAKFGTTAEKMFDPC
;
A
#
# COMPACT_ATOMS: atom_id res chain seq x y z
N MET A 1 10.30 1.94 -8.07
CA MET A 1 9.32 0.91 -8.51
C MET A 1 10.07 -0.37 -8.82
N LEU A 2 9.45 -1.53 -8.58
CA LEU A 2 10.02 -2.82 -8.98
C LEU A 2 9.82 -3.04 -10.48
N SER A 3 10.73 -3.78 -11.11
CA SER A 3 10.47 -4.32 -12.45
C SER A 3 9.47 -5.48 -12.37
N THR A 4 8.79 -5.78 -13.48
CA THR A 4 7.89 -6.94 -13.59
C THR A 4 8.61 -8.25 -13.24
N SER A 5 9.84 -8.45 -13.72
CA SER A 5 10.61 -9.66 -13.44
C SER A 5 10.97 -9.80 -11.96
N THR A 6 11.40 -8.72 -11.30
CA THR A 6 11.67 -8.71 -9.86
C THR A 6 10.41 -9.00 -9.07
N PHE A 7 9.28 -8.39 -9.44
CA PHE A 7 8.00 -8.64 -8.78
C PHE A 7 7.56 -10.11 -8.92
N LEU A 8 7.63 -10.69 -10.12
CA LEU A 8 7.25 -12.09 -10.33
C LEU A 8 8.13 -13.07 -9.54
N ALA A 9 9.43 -12.80 -9.45
CA ALA A 9 10.34 -13.59 -8.62
C ALA A 9 9.93 -13.55 -7.14
N LEU A 10 9.63 -12.36 -6.61
CA LEU A 10 9.13 -12.20 -5.23
C LEU A 10 7.77 -12.89 -5.03
N ALA A 11 6.84 -12.77 -5.98
CA ALA A 11 5.54 -13.43 -5.89
C ALA A 11 5.68 -14.96 -5.80
N MET A 12 6.55 -15.56 -6.62
CA MET A 12 6.81 -17.00 -6.58
C MET A 12 7.48 -17.44 -5.26
N GLN A 13 8.29 -16.58 -4.63
CA GLN A 13 9.00 -16.89 -3.39
C GLN A 13 8.15 -16.67 -2.13
N CYS A 14 7.40 -15.58 -2.08
CA CYS A 14 6.78 -15.06 -0.85
C CYS A 14 5.26 -15.26 -0.83
N ALA A 15 4.65 -15.55 -1.99
CA ALA A 15 3.21 -15.78 -2.15
C ALA A 15 2.95 -17.05 -2.99
N ALA A 16 3.72 -18.12 -2.75
CA ALA A 16 3.68 -19.35 -3.54
C ALA A 16 2.30 -20.04 -3.64
N SER A 17 1.37 -19.72 -2.73
CA SER A 17 -0.02 -20.21 -2.76
C SER A 17 -0.94 -19.43 -3.70
N VAL A 18 -0.47 -18.35 -4.34
CA VAL A 18 -1.24 -17.49 -5.24
C VAL A 18 -0.61 -17.54 -6.63
N HIS A 19 -1.44 -17.67 -7.67
CA HIS A 19 -0.93 -17.70 -9.04
C HIS A 19 -0.20 -16.39 -9.39
N PRO A 20 1.00 -16.42 -10.00
CA PRO A 20 1.79 -15.22 -10.29
C PRO A 20 1.03 -14.16 -11.09
N ASP A 21 0.26 -14.57 -12.12
CA ASP A 21 -0.55 -13.64 -12.93
C ASP A 21 -1.56 -12.86 -12.09
N THR A 22 -2.17 -13.49 -11.09
CA THR A 22 -3.11 -12.80 -10.20
C THR A 22 -2.38 -11.74 -9.38
N THR A 23 -1.26 -12.11 -8.75
CA THR A 23 -0.48 -11.15 -7.95
C THR A 23 0.08 -10.01 -8.80
N HIS A 24 0.49 -10.32 -10.03
CA HIS A 24 1.01 -9.35 -10.99
C HIS A 24 -0.04 -8.32 -11.37
N GLU A 25 -1.23 -8.77 -11.75
CA GLU A 25 -2.29 -7.87 -12.17
C GLU A 25 -2.78 -6.98 -11.03
N VAL A 26 -2.92 -7.53 -9.82
CA VAL A 26 -3.28 -6.75 -8.64
C VAL A 26 -2.20 -5.69 -8.35
N ALA A 27 -0.92 -6.07 -8.24
CA ALA A 27 0.14 -5.12 -7.92
C ALA A 27 0.31 -4.03 -9.00
N ARG A 28 0.10 -4.38 -10.27
CA ARG A 28 0.13 -3.44 -11.39
C ARG A 28 -0.95 -2.37 -11.28
N VAL A 29 -2.19 -2.78 -11.00
CA VAL A 29 -3.33 -1.86 -10.90
C VAL A 29 -3.29 -1.04 -9.61
N GLU A 30 -2.94 -1.67 -8.50
CA GLU A 30 -3.01 -1.04 -7.17
C GLU A 30 -1.86 -0.06 -6.90
N SER A 31 -0.64 -0.37 -7.36
CA SER A 31 0.54 0.44 -7.01
C SER A 31 1.46 0.77 -8.18
N GLY A 32 1.24 0.19 -9.37
CA GLY A 32 2.21 0.26 -10.46
C GLY A 32 3.57 -0.32 -10.05
N PHE A 33 3.56 -1.36 -9.21
CA PHE A 33 4.77 -1.95 -8.61
C PHE A 33 5.59 -0.99 -7.73
N ASN A 34 4.94 0.02 -7.13
CA ASN A 34 5.58 0.86 -6.12
C ASN A 34 5.37 0.26 -4.72
N PRO A 35 6.41 -0.31 -4.08
CA PRO A 35 6.27 -0.91 -2.75
C PRO A 35 5.96 0.11 -1.66
N TYR A 36 6.15 1.41 -1.92
CA TYR A 36 5.91 2.46 -0.94
C TYR A 36 4.70 3.35 -1.28
N ALA A 37 3.85 2.93 -2.22
CA ALA A 37 2.62 3.65 -2.52
C ALA A 37 1.71 3.72 -1.29
N ILE A 38 1.20 4.91 -0.98
CA ILE A 38 0.28 5.14 0.13
C ILE A 38 -0.94 5.90 -0.40
N ALA A 39 -2.13 5.44 -0.04
CA ALA A 39 -3.38 6.15 -0.26
C ALA A 39 -4.01 6.52 1.08
N GLU A 40 -3.96 7.80 1.45
CA GLU A 40 -4.68 8.32 2.61
C GLU A 40 -6.16 8.49 2.27
N ILE A 41 -7.02 7.95 3.12
CA ILE A 41 -8.47 8.00 2.97
C ILE A 41 -9.01 9.12 3.88
N ILE A 42 -9.42 10.21 3.24
CA ILE A 42 -9.94 11.39 3.95
C ILE A 42 -11.34 11.07 4.50
N PRO A 43 -11.62 11.35 5.79
CA PRO A 43 -12.95 11.16 6.38
C PRO A 43 -14.02 11.93 5.61
N LYS A 44 -15.21 11.33 5.41
CA LYS A 44 -16.31 11.96 4.64
C LYS A 44 -16.64 13.37 5.13
N VAL A 45 -16.64 13.59 6.44
CA VAL A 45 -16.91 14.89 7.09
C VAL A 45 -15.90 15.98 6.75
N LYS A 46 -14.70 15.62 6.26
CA LYS A 46 -13.64 16.56 5.87
C LYS A 46 -13.54 16.75 4.34
N ARG A 47 -14.38 16.08 3.54
CA ARG A 47 -14.33 16.15 2.07
C ARG A 47 -15.14 17.35 1.58
N LYS A 48 -14.64 18.02 0.54
CA LYS A 48 -15.40 19.04 -0.22
C LYS A 48 -16.25 18.36 -1.30
N PRO A 49 -17.34 19.01 -1.77
CA PRO A 49 -18.09 18.53 -2.93
C PRO A 49 -17.15 18.31 -4.13
N GLY A 50 -17.19 17.11 -4.71
CA GLY A 50 -16.32 16.72 -5.83
C GLY A 50 -14.99 16.07 -5.45
N ASP A 51 -14.61 16.03 -4.17
CA ASP A 51 -13.38 15.36 -3.75
C ASP A 51 -13.48 13.84 -3.89
N LYS A 52 -12.46 13.22 -4.50
CA LYS A 52 -12.28 11.76 -4.53
C LYS A 52 -12.12 11.17 -3.12
N GLY A 53 -11.74 12.01 -2.14
CA GLY A 53 -11.56 11.61 -0.75
C GLY A 53 -10.32 10.75 -0.50
N VAL A 54 -9.35 10.81 -1.41
CA VAL A 54 -8.09 10.09 -1.35
C VAL A 54 -6.94 11.05 -1.68
N VAL A 55 -5.86 10.97 -0.93
CA VAL A 55 -4.58 11.62 -1.24
C VAL A 55 -3.51 10.55 -1.42
N SER A 56 -2.82 10.57 -2.55
CA SER A 56 -1.79 9.58 -2.88
C SER A 56 -0.39 10.12 -2.57
N TYR A 57 0.46 9.26 -2.02
CA TYR A 57 1.86 9.55 -1.75
C TYR A 57 2.76 8.48 -2.36
N PHE A 58 3.90 8.92 -2.91
CA PHE A 58 4.89 8.06 -3.57
C PHE A 58 6.31 8.36 -3.06
N PRO A 59 6.59 8.10 -1.77
CA PRO A 59 7.92 8.28 -1.21
C PRO A 59 8.96 7.36 -1.86
N GLU A 60 10.22 7.80 -1.85
CA GLU A 60 11.33 7.06 -2.47
C GLU A 60 11.96 6.00 -1.56
N SER A 61 11.66 6.04 -0.25
CA SER A 61 12.22 5.11 0.74
C SER A 61 11.20 4.64 1.77
N LYS A 62 11.50 3.51 2.42
CA LYS A 62 10.68 2.93 3.51
C LYS A 62 10.58 3.90 4.69
N GLU A 63 11.66 4.59 5.05
CA GLU A 63 11.68 5.55 6.16
C GLU A 63 10.79 6.76 5.87
N ALA A 64 10.83 7.27 4.63
CA ALA A 64 9.95 8.35 4.20
C ALA A 64 8.48 7.90 4.22
N ALA A 65 8.20 6.68 3.77
CA ALA A 65 6.86 6.09 3.81
C ALA A 65 6.32 5.97 5.24
N LEU A 66 7.14 5.50 6.18
CA LEU A 66 6.78 5.38 7.59
C LEU A 66 6.52 6.74 8.24
N LYS A 67 7.28 7.78 7.90
CA LYS A 67 7.01 9.16 8.37
C LYS A 67 5.65 9.65 7.88
N ILE A 68 5.30 9.38 6.62
CA ILE A 68 3.99 9.74 6.06
C ILE A 68 2.87 8.99 6.79
N VAL A 69 2.99 7.67 6.94
CA VAL A 69 2.02 6.84 7.68
C VAL A 69 1.80 7.38 9.09
N LYS A 70 2.87 7.66 9.83
CA LYS A 70 2.78 8.22 11.18
C LYS A 70 1.99 9.54 11.20
N ASN A 71 2.20 10.41 10.21
CA ASN A 71 1.45 11.66 10.10
C ASN A 71 -0.03 11.43 9.79
N ILE A 72 -0.37 10.41 9.00
CA ILE A 72 -1.76 10.03 8.72
C ILE A 72 -2.43 9.47 9.99
N GLU A 73 -1.72 8.64 10.75
CA GLU A 73 -2.19 8.08 12.03
C GLU A 73 -2.44 9.17 13.07
N LEU A 74 -1.56 10.17 13.17
CA LEU A 74 -1.76 11.34 14.03
C LEU A 74 -3.03 12.14 13.67
N ARG A 75 -3.46 12.11 12.40
CA ARG A 75 -4.73 12.70 11.94
C ARG A 75 -5.93 11.79 12.19
N ASN A 76 -5.73 10.58 12.68
CA ASN A 76 -6.73 9.52 12.82
C ASN A 76 -7.46 9.22 11.49
N HIS A 77 -6.71 9.26 10.39
CA HIS A 77 -7.21 8.93 9.06
C HIS A 77 -6.87 7.46 8.73
N ARG A 78 -7.71 6.84 7.90
CA ARG A 78 -7.42 5.51 7.36
C ARG A 78 -6.47 5.66 6.18
N TYR A 79 -5.73 4.61 5.88
CA TYR A 79 -4.85 4.57 4.72
C TYR A 79 -4.69 3.15 4.17
N SER A 80 -4.33 3.05 2.90
CA SER A 80 -3.87 1.83 2.22
C SER A 80 -2.38 1.96 1.87
N VAL A 81 -1.63 0.87 1.90
CA VAL A 81 -0.18 0.88 1.64
C VAL A 81 0.29 -0.29 0.78
N GLY A 82 1.46 -0.11 0.18
CA GLY A 82 2.26 -1.19 -0.39
C GLY A 82 1.81 -1.63 -1.77
N LEU A 83 2.42 -2.72 -2.24
CA LEU A 83 2.18 -3.27 -3.58
C LEU A 83 0.70 -3.59 -3.84
N MET A 84 -0.01 -4.03 -2.81
CA MET A 84 -1.40 -4.52 -2.88
C MET A 84 -2.41 -3.55 -2.26
N GLN A 85 -2.00 -2.33 -1.89
CA GLN A 85 -2.86 -1.29 -1.30
C GLN A 85 -3.75 -1.78 -0.14
N ILE A 86 -3.16 -2.55 0.78
CA ILE A 86 -3.90 -3.11 1.93
C ILE A 86 -4.27 -1.99 2.90
N THR A 87 -5.57 -1.85 3.17
CA THR A 87 -6.06 -0.83 4.10
C THR A 87 -5.71 -1.17 5.55
N SER A 88 -5.20 -0.17 6.28
CA SER A 88 -4.95 -0.14 7.74
C SER A 88 -6.05 -0.78 8.61
N THR A 89 -7.31 -0.72 8.19
CA THR A 89 -8.42 -1.38 8.91
C THR A 89 -8.33 -2.91 8.97
N ASN A 90 -7.54 -3.52 8.07
CA ASN A 90 -7.32 -4.96 8.05
C ASN A 90 -6.09 -5.40 8.87
N PHE A 91 -5.26 -4.46 9.34
CA PHE A 91 -3.96 -4.80 9.93
C PHE A 91 -4.06 -5.67 11.17
N ALA A 92 -4.95 -5.32 12.10
CA ALA A 92 -5.18 -6.09 13.32
C ALA A 92 -5.67 -7.52 13.01
N LYS A 93 -6.54 -7.67 12.01
CA LYS A 93 -7.09 -8.97 11.60
C LYS A 93 -6.00 -9.92 11.06
N PHE A 94 -5.01 -9.38 10.36
CA PHE A 94 -3.94 -10.17 9.72
C PHE A 94 -2.59 -10.08 10.45
N GLY A 95 -2.53 -9.49 11.65
CA GLY A 95 -1.29 -9.39 12.43
C GLY A 95 -0.16 -8.63 11.71
N THR A 96 -0.51 -7.63 10.89
CA THR A 96 0.44 -6.88 10.07
C THR A 96 0.53 -5.40 10.48
N THR A 97 1.47 -4.68 9.90
CA THR A 97 1.72 -3.25 10.09
C THR A 97 2.08 -2.61 8.75
N ALA A 98 2.05 -1.27 8.67
CA ALA A 98 2.51 -0.58 7.46
C ALA A 98 3.97 -0.92 7.12
N GLU A 99 4.82 -1.05 8.14
CA GLU A 99 6.23 -1.41 7.97
C GLU A 99 6.43 -2.77 7.27
N LYS A 100 5.63 -3.78 7.66
CA LYS A 100 5.64 -5.09 7.00
C LYS A 100 5.07 -5.00 5.58
N MET A 101 4.04 -4.19 5.35
CA MET A 101 3.42 -4.06 4.03
C MET A 101 4.26 -3.24 3.03
N PHE A 102 5.27 -2.51 3.52
CA PHE A 102 6.30 -1.88 2.68
C PHE A 102 7.45 -2.82 2.34
N ASP A 103 7.52 -3.99 2.97
CA ASP A 103 8.39 -5.07 2.53
C ASP A 103 7.69 -5.84 1.40
N PRO A 104 8.28 -5.92 0.19
CA PRO A 104 7.64 -6.62 -0.92
C PRO A 104 7.65 -8.15 -0.75
N CYS A 105 8.28 -8.66 0.31
CA CYS A 105 8.25 -10.04 0.82
C CYS A 105 8.13 -9.99 2.36
#